data_AF-A0A1I3FHT1-F1
#
_entry.id   AF-A0A1I3FHT1-F1
#
_cell.length_a   1.000
_cell.length_b   1.000
_cell.length_c   1.000
_cell.angle_alpha   90.00
_cell.angle_beta   90.00
_cell.angle_gamma   90.00
#
_symmetry.space_group_name_H-M   'P 1'
#
loop_
_entity.id
_entity.type
_entity.pdbx_description
1 polymer ?
#
loop_
_entity_poly.entity_id
_entity_poly.type
_entity_poly.pdbx_seq_one_letter_code
_entity_poly.pdbx_strand_id
1 'polypeptide(L)' 'MSAGRRLIGIVEGDSNPDVFIPTLIDLYRRGRFPFDRIVKFYTLDQINAAIHDTEAGAVIKRIVRMH' A
#
# COMPACT_ATOMS: atom_id res chain seq x y z
N MET A 1 2.29 -14.19 -34.13
CA MET A 1 1.00 -13.47 -34.19
C MET A 1 0.23 -13.73 -32.90
N SER A 2 -0.24 -12.70 -32.19
CA SER A 2 -0.75 -12.80 -30.80
C SER A 2 -2.16 -13.39 -30.63
N ALA A 3 -2.82 -13.91 -31.68
CA ALA A 3 -4.15 -14.55 -31.63
C ALA A 3 -5.24 -13.71 -30.90
N GLY A 4 -5.23 -12.37 -31.09
CA GLY A 4 -6.23 -11.48 -30.47
C GLY A 4 -5.95 -11.06 -29.02
N ARG A 5 -4.83 -11.49 -28.42
CA ARG A 5 -4.43 -11.08 -27.07
C ARG A 5 -3.90 -9.65 -27.06
N ARG A 6 -4.30 -8.87 -26.04
CA ARG A 6 -3.78 -7.52 -25.74
C ARG A 6 -2.84 -7.56 -24.55
N LEU A 7 -1.76 -6.78 -24.64
CA LEU A 7 -0.89 -6.45 -23.53
C LEU A 7 -1.19 -4.99 -23.13
N ILE A 8 -1.44 -4.74 -21.85
CA ILE A 8 -1.76 -3.42 -21.32
C ILE A 8 -0.82 -3.15 -20.15
N GLY A 9 -0.08 -2.04 -20.22
CA GLY A 9 0.71 -1.55 -19.09
C GLY A 9 -0.19 -0.71 -18.17
N ILE A 10 -0.04 -0.90 -16.86
CA ILE A 10 -0.77 -0.15 -15.83
C ILE A 10 0.24 0.52 -14.90
N VAL A 11 0.02 1.79 -14.61
CA VAL A 11 0.78 2.57 -13.62
C VAL A 11 -0.19 2.96 -12.51
N GLU A 12 0.18 2.70 -11.26
CA GLU A 12 -0.60 3.09 -10.06
C GLU A 12 -2.10 2.72 -10.13
N GLY A 13 -2.39 1.55 -10.72
CA GLY A 13 -3.75 1.02 -10.84
C GLY A 13 -4.64 1.68 -11.90
N ASP A 14 -4.09 2.53 -12.79
CA ASP A 14 -4.84 3.23 -13.85
C ASP A 14 -6.06 3.98 -13.29
N SER A 15 -5.81 4.78 -12.25
CA SER A 15 -6.86 5.43 -11.47
C SER A 15 -6.64 6.94 -11.36
N ASN A 16 -7.73 7.68 -11.15
CA ASN A 16 -7.66 9.07 -10.71
C ASN A 16 -7.52 9.10 -9.17
N PRO A 17 -6.37 9.49 -8.61
CA PRO A 17 -6.14 9.43 -7.17
C PRO A 17 -7.11 10.28 -6.34
N ASP A 18 -7.51 11.46 -6.85
CA ASP A 18 -8.42 12.38 -6.15
C ASP A 18 -9.82 11.79 -5.94
N VAL A 19 -10.20 10.81 -6.76
CA VAL A 19 -11.48 10.09 -6.65
C VAL A 19 -11.28 8.74 -5.96
N PHE A 20 -10.22 8.02 -6.30
CA PHE A 20 -10.02 6.65 -5.89
C PHE A 20 -9.57 6.53 -4.43
N ILE A 21 -8.66 7.40 -3.96
CA ILE A 21 -8.21 7.39 -2.55
C ILE A 21 -9.38 7.63 -1.59
N PRO A 22 -10.24 8.67 -1.77
CA PRO A 22 -11.42 8.84 -0.92
C PRO A 22 -12.35 7.61 -0.91
N THR A 23 -12.49 6.94 -2.07
CA THR A 23 -13.30 5.71 -2.19
C THR A 23 -12.71 4.57 -1.35
N LEU A 24 -11.40 4.36 -1.39
CA LEU A 24 -10.71 3.34 -0.58
C LEU A 24 -10.84 3.63 0.93
N ILE A 25 -10.78 4.91 1.33
CA ILE A 25 -10.98 5.31 2.72
C ILE A 25 -12.41 5.05 3.19
N ASP A 26 -13.43 5.32 2.36
CA ASP A 26 -14.83 4.98 2.67
C ASP A 26 -15.02 3.47 2.81
N LEU A 27 -14.43 2.66 1.92
CA LEU A 27 -14.46 1.20 2.03
C LEU A 27 -13.79 0.70 3.33
N TYR A 28 -12.66 1.27 3.73
CA TYR A 28 -12.01 0.93 5.01
C TYR A 28 -12.92 1.25 6.19
N ARG A 29 -13.53 2.45 6.23
CA ARG A 29 -14.45 2.86 7.29
C ARG A 29 -15.69 1.97 7.38
N ARG A 30 -16.14 1.40 6.26
CA ARG A 30 -17.23 0.42 6.20
C ARG A 30 -16.79 -1.02 6.49
N GLY A 31 -15.52 -1.25 6.86
CA GLY A 31 -14.97 -2.58 7.13
C GLY A 31 -14.78 -3.44 5.87
N ARG A 32 -14.86 -2.86 4.67
CA ARG A 32 -14.77 -3.56 3.38
C ARG A 32 -13.37 -3.55 2.77
N PHE A 33 -12.44 -2.77 3.32
CA PHE A 33 -11.06 -2.69 2.85
C PHE A 33 -10.08 -2.56 4.02
N PRO A 34 -9.74 -3.67 4.71
CA PRO A 34 -8.94 -3.65 5.94
C PRO A 34 -7.43 -3.56 5.65
N PHE A 35 -6.98 -2.44 5.06
CA PHE A 35 -5.57 -2.22 4.72
C PHE A 35 -4.67 -2.03 5.96
N ASP A 36 -5.25 -1.65 7.09
CA ASP A 36 -4.56 -1.48 8.37
C ASP A 36 -3.92 -2.78 8.88
N ARG A 37 -4.44 -3.94 8.49
CA ARG A 37 -3.93 -5.26 8.90
C ARG A 37 -2.52 -5.58 8.42
N ILE A 38 -2.04 -4.89 7.38
CA ILE A 38 -0.69 -5.07 6.84
C ILE A 38 0.30 -4.01 7.30
N VAL A 39 -0.14 -3.10 8.19
CA VAL A 39 0.66 -1.97 8.68
C VAL A 39 1.38 -2.34 9.97
N LYS A 40 2.67 -1.98 10.05
CA LYS A 40 3.42 -1.91 11.31
C LYS A 40 3.97 -0.50 11.53
N PHE A 41 3.81 0.00 12.75
CA PHE A 41 4.26 1.34 13.13
C PHE A 41 5.66 1.32 13.75
N TYR A 42 6.40 2.39 13.50
CA TYR A 42 7.72 2.65 14.04
C TYR A 42 7.81 4.11 14.49
N THR A 43 8.66 4.38 15.48
CA THR A 43 9.11 5.74 15.80
C THR A 43 10.26 6.16 14.88
N LEU A 44 10.58 7.45 14.84
CA LEU A 44 11.62 7.98 13.95
C LEU A 44 13.02 7.39 14.26
N ASP A 45 13.35 7.18 15.53
CA ASP A 45 14.59 6.55 15.98
C ASP A 45 14.72 5.08 15.54
N GLN A 46 13.61 4.45 15.13
CA GLN A 46 13.57 3.07 14.64
C GLN A 46 13.64 2.96 13.11
N ILE A 47 13.95 4.04 12.38
CA ILE A 47 13.93 4.05 10.91
C ILE A 47 14.74 2.91 10.27
N ASN A 48 15.92 2.59 10.82
CA ASN A 48 16.78 1.52 10.32
C ASN A 48 16.17 0.13 10.57
N ALA A 49 15.56 -0.09 11.73
CA ALA A 49 14.83 -1.33 12.03
C ALA A 49 13.64 -1.50 11.09
N ALA A 50 12.91 -0.41 10.79
CA ALA A 50 11.78 -0.43 9.88
C ALA A 50 12.20 -0.87 8.45
N ILE A 51 13.35 -0.41 7.98
CA ILE A 51 13.94 -0.82 6.69
C ILE A 51 14.30 -2.30 6.73
N HIS A 52 15.07 -2.73 7.72
CA HIS A 52 15.53 -4.11 7.86
C HIS A 52 14.36 -5.12 7.90
N ASP A 53 13.34 -4.85 8.70
CA ASP A 53 12.16 -5.73 8.82
C ASP A 53 11.41 -5.89 7.48
N THR A 54 11.48 -4.91 6.59
CA THR A 54 10.87 -5.01 5.26
C THR A 54 11.73 -5.82 4.30
N GLU A 55 13.05 -5.61 4.32
CA GLU A 55 14.00 -6.38 3.51
C GLU A 55 14.02 -7.87 3.90
N ALA A 56 13.87 -8.15 5.20
CA ALA A 56 13.73 -9.50 5.73
C ALA A 56 12.35 -10.14 5.45
N GLY A 57 11.40 -9.39 4.86
CA GLY A 57 10.05 -9.86 4.58
C GLY A 57 9.16 -10.03 5.82
N ALA A 58 9.60 -9.58 7.00
CA ALA A 58 8.83 -9.65 8.25
C ALA A 58 7.64 -8.66 8.27
N VAL A 59 7.70 -7.59 7.46
CA VAL A 59 6.72 -6.50 7.45
C VAL A 59 6.35 -6.11 6.03
N ILE A 60 5.05 -6.01 5.76
CA ILE A 60 4.49 -5.67 4.45
C ILE A 60 4.49 -4.14 4.24
N LYS A 61 3.87 -3.37 5.16
CA LYS A 61 3.83 -1.90 5.08
C LYS A 61 4.29 -1.26 6.39
N ARG A 62 5.48 -0.64 6.36
CA ARG A 62 5.98 0.18 7.48
C ARG A 62 5.42 1.60 7.43
N ILE A 63 5.06 2.17 8.58
CA ILE A 63 4.74 3.59 8.76
C ILE A 63 5.59 4.16 9.88
N VAL A 64 6.42 5.16 9.56
CA VAL A 64 7.20 5.93 10.54
C VAL A 64 6.35 7.10 11.03
N ARG A 65 6.21 7.25 12.34
CA ARG A 65 5.48 8.35 12.96
C ARG A 65 6.44 9.48 13.37
N MET A 66 6.00 10.72 13.19
CA MET A 66 6.83 11.94 13.35
C MET A 66 6.45 12.79 14.57
N HIS A 67 5.90 12.17 15.63
CA HIS A 67 5.48 12.89 16.85
C HIS A 67 6.59 12.95 17.89
#